data_AF-A0A7W7GYY7-F1
#
_entry.id   AF-A0A7W7GYY7-F1
#
_cell.length_a   1.000
_cell.length_b   1.000
_cell.length_c   1.000
_cell.angle_alpha   90.00
_cell.angle_beta   90.00
_cell.angle_gamma   90.00
#
_symmetry.space_group_name_H-M   'P 1'
#
loop_
_entity.id
_entity.type
_entity.pdbx_description
1 polymer ?
#
loop_
_entity_poly.entity_id
_entity_poly.type
_entity_poly.pdbx_seq_one_letter_code
_entity_poly.pdbx_strand_id
1 'polypeptide(L)'
;MDNKEDNQQGTTMVDLRGISEDVPFDWDAADRLATQLRSAADACEGQISRRTSLASHASQEWRGVYGRQFGGRMDICTGDARRLATAMRTAANQVDELARLAREEQDRREKARAWAAEQEDESFLEKVGDFFLGEDEDDLPPIPPPVTPPHYTVAAPTAPSRE
;
A
#
# COMPACT_ATOMS: atom_id res chain seq x y z
N MET A 1 21.89 -5.98 40.03
CA MET A 1 21.23 -6.73 38.93
C MET A 1 21.10 -5.72 37.81
N ASP A 2 22.19 -5.59 37.05
CA ASP A 2 22.32 -4.69 35.92
C ASP A 2 21.47 -5.23 34.78
N ASN A 3 20.47 -4.45 34.36
CA ASN A 3 19.74 -4.72 33.13
C ASN A 3 20.41 -3.89 32.03
N LYS A 4 21.34 -4.53 31.33
CA LYS A 4 22.02 -3.98 30.17
C LYS A 4 21.02 -4.01 29.02
N GLU A 5 20.56 -2.84 28.61
CA GLU A 5 19.79 -2.67 27.38
C GLU A 5 20.72 -2.96 26.20
N ASP A 6 20.66 -4.19 25.70
CA ASP A 6 21.36 -4.59 24.49
C ASP A 6 20.71 -3.88 23.29
N ASN A 7 21.38 -2.79 22.92
CA ASN A 7 21.37 -2.09 21.65
C ASN A 7 21.39 -3.08 20.46
N GLN A 8 20.21 -3.51 20.00
CA GLN A 8 20.03 -4.12 18.69
C GLN A 8 19.98 -3.01 17.63
N GLN A 9 21.14 -2.42 17.37
CA GLN A 9 21.45 -1.93 16.03
C GLN A 9 21.62 -3.17 15.17
N GLY A 10 20.51 -3.68 14.66
CA GLY A 10 20.53 -4.74 13.65
C GLY A 10 21.26 -4.20 12.44
N THR A 11 22.46 -4.72 12.19
CA THR A 11 23.20 -4.64 10.94
C THR A 11 22.23 -4.63 9.78
N THR A 12 22.16 -3.52 9.05
CA THR A 12 21.38 -3.39 7.82
C THR A 12 22.02 -4.28 6.77
N MET A 13 21.70 -5.56 6.83
CA MET A 13 22.11 -6.56 5.85
C MET A 13 21.56 -6.08 4.50
N VAL A 14 22.45 -5.67 3.60
CA VAL A 14 22.08 -5.23 2.26
C VAL A 14 21.54 -6.46 1.52
N ASP A 15 20.23 -6.64 1.50
CA ASP A 15 19.57 -7.78 0.86
C ASP A 15 19.57 -7.66 -0.69
N LEU A 16 20.69 -8.02 -1.30
CA LEU A 16 20.91 -7.90 -2.75
C LEU A 16 20.12 -8.92 -3.61
N ARG A 17 19.08 -9.60 -3.07
CA ARG A 17 18.31 -10.61 -3.81
C ARG A 17 17.64 -9.99 -5.05
N GLY A 18 17.80 -10.68 -6.18
CA GLY A 18 17.13 -10.33 -7.42
C GLY A 18 17.75 -9.15 -8.19
N ILE A 19 18.98 -8.73 -7.93
CA ILE A 19 19.64 -7.65 -8.71
C ILE A 19 19.84 -8.00 -10.18
N SER A 20 20.01 -9.28 -10.50
CA SER A 20 20.12 -9.76 -11.88
C SER A 20 18.82 -9.65 -12.66
N GLU A 21 17.68 -9.52 -11.97
CA GLU A 21 16.35 -9.46 -12.56
C GLU A 21 15.65 -8.13 -12.23
N ASP A 22 14.72 -7.74 -13.09
CA ASP A 22 13.87 -6.60 -12.78
C ASP A 22 12.91 -6.94 -11.63
N VAL A 23 12.44 -5.91 -10.92
CA VAL A 23 11.43 -6.09 -9.88
C VAL A 23 10.18 -6.69 -10.52
N PRO A 24 9.67 -7.84 -10.03
CA PRO A 24 8.48 -8.48 -10.59
C PRO A 24 7.21 -7.72 -10.17
N PHE A 25 7.03 -6.53 -10.74
CA PHE A 25 5.93 -5.62 -10.45
C PHE A 25 5.30 -5.10 -11.74
N ASP A 26 3.96 -5.12 -11.82
CA ASP A 26 3.22 -4.57 -12.95
C ASP A 26 2.73 -3.15 -12.60
N TRP A 27 3.52 -2.15 -12.98
CA TRP A 27 3.18 -0.73 -12.74
C TRP A 27 1.91 -0.29 -13.45
N ASP A 28 1.63 -0.84 -14.62
CA ASP A 28 0.42 -0.49 -15.38
C ASP A 28 -0.82 -1.09 -14.70
N ALA A 29 -0.73 -2.32 -14.19
CA ALA A 29 -1.81 -2.91 -13.39
C ALA A 29 -2.04 -2.14 -12.09
N ALA A 30 -0.98 -1.71 -11.41
CA ALA A 30 -1.08 -0.91 -10.20
C ALA A 30 -1.79 0.44 -10.47
N ASP A 31 -1.40 1.16 -11.52
CA ASP A 31 -2.04 2.42 -11.92
C ASP A 31 -3.53 2.23 -12.27
N ARG A 32 -3.84 1.18 -13.05
CA ARG A 32 -5.23 0.82 -13.37
C ARG A 32 -6.04 0.53 -12.11
N LEU A 33 -5.49 -0.24 -11.17
CA LEU A 33 -6.16 -0.60 -9.92
C LEU A 33 -6.43 0.65 -9.06
N ALA A 34 -5.42 1.49 -8.85
CA ALA A 34 -5.56 2.74 -8.08
C ALA A 34 -6.62 3.67 -8.71
N THR A 35 -6.62 3.80 -10.04
CA THR A 35 -7.62 4.57 -10.79
C THR A 35 -9.03 4.00 -10.63
N GLN A 36 -9.21 2.68 -10.71
CA GLN A 36 -10.50 2.03 -10.51
C GLN A 36 -11.03 2.22 -9.09
N LEU A 37 -10.16 2.11 -8.07
CA LEU A 37 -10.52 2.34 -6.67
C LEU A 37 -11.00 3.78 -6.44
N ARG A 38 -10.31 4.79 -7.00
CA ARG A 38 -10.75 6.19 -6.93
C ARG A 38 -12.08 6.41 -7.64
N SER A 39 -12.24 5.86 -8.85
CA SER A 39 -13.49 5.97 -9.61
C SER A 39 -14.68 5.35 -8.87
N ALA A 40 -14.47 4.20 -8.21
CA ALA A 40 -15.49 3.54 -7.42
C ALA A 40 -15.82 4.33 -6.13
N ALA A 41 -14.83 4.96 -5.50
CA ALA A 41 -15.07 5.87 -4.38
C ALA A 41 -15.94 7.07 -4.79
N ASP A 42 -15.63 7.69 -5.93
CA ASP A 42 -16.40 8.81 -6.47
C ASP A 42 -17.84 8.40 -6.83
N ALA A 43 -18.03 7.18 -7.35
CA ALA A 43 -19.35 6.63 -7.58
C ALA A 43 -20.16 6.47 -6.28
N CYS A 44 -19.54 6.01 -5.18
CA CYS A 44 -20.18 5.95 -3.86
C CYS A 44 -20.58 7.34 -3.35
N GLU A 45 -19.73 8.34 -3.50
CA GLU A 45 -20.04 9.72 -3.11
C GLU A 45 -21.15 10.34 -3.96
N GLY A 46 -21.16 10.07 -5.26
CA GLY A 46 -22.26 10.44 -6.14
C GLY A 46 -23.60 9.87 -5.69
N GLN A 47 -23.62 8.62 -5.20
CA GLN A 47 -24.83 8.01 -4.64
C GLN A 47 -25.26 8.68 -3.33
N ILE A 48 -24.32 9.05 -2.45
CA ILE A 48 -24.63 9.77 -1.20
C ILE A 48 -25.33 11.09 -1.48
N SER A 49 -24.83 11.87 -2.45
CA SER A 49 -25.44 13.16 -2.82
C SER A 49 -26.88 12.98 -3.33
N ARG A 50 -27.08 12.04 -4.28
CA ARG A 50 -28.40 11.72 -4.83
C ARG A 50 -29.39 11.24 -3.76
N ARG A 51 -28.93 10.35 -2.88
CA ARG A 51 -29.74 9.78 -1.78
C ARG A 51 -30.12 10.83 -0.75
N THR A 52 -29.20 11.72 -0.38
CA THR A 52 -29.46 12.82 0.54
C THR A 52 -30.52 13.77 -0.02
N SER A 53 -30.43 14.12 -1.31
CA SER A 53 -31.41 14.98 -1.97
C SER A 53 -32.81 14.35 -1.99
N LEU A 54 -32.92 13.09 -2.41
CA LEU A 54 -34.19 12.34 -2.42
C LEU A 54 -34.78 12.21 -1.00
N ALA A 55 -33.93 11.94 -0.01
CA ALA A 55 -34.37 11.80 1.38
C ALA A 55 -34.85 13.13 1.98
N SER A 56 -34.22 14.25 1.62
CA SER A 56 -34.67 15.58 2.05
C SER A 56 -36.08 15.88 1.54
N HIS A 57 -36.39 15.49 0.29
CA HIS A 57 -37.73 15.65 -0.26
C HIS A 57 -38.74 14.72 0.42
N ALA A 58 -38.43 13.42 0.55
CA ALA A 58 -39.32 12.45 1.17
C ALA A 58 -39.63 12.76 2.65
N SER A 59 -38.65 13.31 3.39
CA SER A 59 -38.80 13.67 4.81
C SER A 59 -39.78 14.83 5.05
N GLN A 60 -40.16 15.58 4.01
CA GLN A 60 -41.21 16.62 4.12
C GLN A 60 -42.60 16.00 4.25
N GLU A 61 -42.81 14.84 3.61
CA GLU A 61 -44.10 14.16 3.54
C GLU A 61 -44.25 13.06 4.61
N TRP A 62 -43.15 12.41 4.99
CA TRP A 62 -43.18 11.26 5.90
C TRP A 62 -43.14 11.70 7.37
N ARG A 63 -44.13 11.26 8.16
CA ARG A 63 -44.25 11.60 9.59
C ARG A 63 -44.30 10.36 10.48
N GLY A 64 -44.14 10.56 11.78
CA GLY A 64 -44.27 9.50 12.79
C GLY A 64 -43.15 8.46 12.73
N VAL A 65 -43.47 7.21 13.09
CA VAL A 65 -42.48 6.12 13.21
C VAL A 65 -41.77 5.84 11.87
N TYR A 66 -42.51 5.83 10.76
CA TYR A 66 -41.95 5.56 9.44
C TYR A 66 -40.98 6.66 8.96
N GLY A 67 -41.28 7.93 9.24
CA GLY A 67 -40.35 9.04 8.96
C GLY A 67 -39.03 8.90 9.72
N ARG A 68 -39.08 8.52 11.01
CA ARG A 68 -37.88 8.28 11.82
C ARG A 68 -37.07 7.08 11.32
N GLN A 69 -37.73 5.95 11.03
CA GLN A 69 -37.07 4.76 10.49
C GLN A 69 -36.42 5.04 9.13
N PHE A 70 -37.07 5.82 8.27
CA PHE A 70 -36.51 6.25 7.00
C PHE A 70 -35.24 7.08 7.20
N GLY A 71 -35.29 8.12 8.06
CA GLY A 71 -34.12 8.94 8.38
C GLY A 71 -32.96 8.10 8.89
N GLY A 72 -33.20 7.22 9.88
CA GLY A 72 -32.16 6.34 10.42
C GLY A 72 -31.54 5.40 9.37
N ARG A 73 -32.35 4.81 8.48
CA ARG A 73 -31.85 3.95 7.39
C ARG A 73 -31.05 4.75 6.36
N MET A 74 -31.43 5.99 6.08
CA MET A 74 -30.69 6.89 5.21
C MET A 74 -29.33 7.27 5.80
N ASP A 75 -29.28 7.54 7.10
CA ASP A 75 -28.03 7.84 7.81
C ASP A 75 -27.08 6.63 7.80
N ILE A 76 -27.61 5.42 8.04
CA ILE A 76 -26.82 4.18 7.94
C ILE A 76 -26.28 4.01 6.52
N CYS A 77 -27.14 4.10 5.50
CA CYS A 77 -26.76 3.88 4.11
C CYS A 77 -25.71 4.90 3.62
N THR A 78 -25.89 6.17 3.95
CA THR A 78 -24.92 7.22 3.56
C THR A 78 -23.63 7.10 4.36
N GLY A 79 -23.70 6.72 5.65
CA GLY A 79 -22.54 6.42 6.48
C GLY A 79 -21.71 5.24 5.95
N ASP A 80 -22.37 4.14 5.58
CA ASP A 80 -21.73 2.97 4.96
C ASP A 80 -21.05 3.33 3.64
N ALA A 81 -21.74 4.07 2.77
CA ALA A 81 -21.17 4.50 1.50
C ALA A 81 -19.94 5.41 1.70
N ARG A 82 -19.94 6.28 2.71
CA ARG A 82 -18.78 7.13 3.03
C ARG A 82 -17.61 6.29 3.51
N ARG A 83 -17.84 5.36 4.43
CA ARG A 83 -16.81 4.43 4.93
C ARG A 83 -16.18 3.63 3.79
N LEU A 84 -17.01 3.13 2.88
CA LEU A 84 -16.56 2.37 1.72
C LEU A 84 -15.74 3.24 0.77
N ALA A 85 -16.18 4.46 0.46
CA ALA A 85 -15.43 5.39 -0.38
C ALA A 85 -14.07 5.75 0.23
N THR A 86 -14.02 6.02 1.53
CA THR A 86 -12.76 6.26 2.25
C THR A 86 -11.82 5.05 2.16
N ALA A 87 -12.32 3.84 2.41
CA ALA A 87 -11.52 2.63 2.33
C ALA A 87 -10.93 2.41 0.93
N MET A 88 -11.70 2.65 -0.14
CA MET A 88 -11.20 2.56 -1.51
C MET A 88 -10.11 3.59 -1.80
N ARG A 89 -10.23 4.82 -1.32
CA ARG A 89 -9.18 5.84 -1.46
C ARG A 89 -7.92 5.48 -0.69
N THR A 90 -8.06 4.95 0.52
CA THR A 90 -6.93 4.43 1.29
C THR A 90 -6.22 3.32 0.53
N ALA A 91 -6.96 2.35 -0.02
CA ALA A 91 -6.38 1.27 -0.83
C ALA A 91 -5.67 1.80 -2.09
N ALA A 92 -6.23 2.79 -2.78
CA ALA A 92 -5.58 3.42 -3.94
C ALA A 92 -4.22 4.04 -3.56
N ASN A 93 -4.16 4.76 -2.44
CA ASN A 93 -2.90 5.34 -1.96
C ASN A 93 -1.87 4.28 -1.56
N GLN A 94 -2.33 3.14 -1.01
CA GLN A 94 -1.45 2.01 -0.68
C GLN A 94 -0.87 1.36 -1.95
N VAL A 95 -1.67 1.22 -3.01
CA VAL A 95 -1.21 0.71 -4.31
C VAL A 95 -0.18 1.65 -4.94
N ASP A 96 -0.42 2.96 -4.91
CA ASP A 96 0.55 3.95 -5.38
C ASP A 96 1.88 3.88 -4.61
N GLU A 97 1.81 3.71 -3.30
CA GLU A 97 2.99 3.59 -2.45
C GLU A 97 3.79 2.33 -2.78
N LEU A 98 3.13 1.19 -2.97
CA LEU A 98 3.79 -0.05 -3.42
C LEU A 98 4.44 0.15 -4.80
N ALA A 99 3.76 0.83 -5.72
CA ALA A 99 4.32 1.13 -7.04
C ALA A 99 5.54 2.04 -6.97
N ARG A 100 5.53 3.05 -6.08
CA ARG A 100 6.67 3.93 -5.82
C ARG A 100 7.87 3.14 -5.27
N LEU A 101 7.64 2.33 -4.24
CA LEU A 101 8.67 1.49 -3.62
C LEU A 101 9.25 0.48 -4.62
N ALA A 102 8.42 -0.10 -5.50
CA ALA A 102 8.88 -0.98 -6.56
C ALA A 102 9.78 -0.25 -7.58
N ARG A 103 9.51 1.02 -7.90
CA ARG A 103 10.41 1.84 -8.74
C ARG A 103 11.73 2.12 -8.04
N GLU A 104 11.71 2.44 -6.75
CA GLU A 104 12.92 2.68 -5.97
C GLU A 104 13.82 1.43 -5.91
N GLU A 105 13.20 0.26 -5.74
CA GLU A 105 13.91 -1.01 -5.80
C GLU A 105 14.45 -1.32 -7.21
N GLN A 106 13.69 -1.02 -8.27
CA GLN A 106 14.16 -1.17 -9.64
C GLN A 106 15.38 -0.28 -9.93
N ASP A 107 15.30 1.01 -9.57
CA ASP A 107 16.40 1.97 -9.71
C ASP A 107 17.64 1.52 -8.94
N ARG A 108 17.45 0.91 -7.76
CA ARG A 108 18.54 0.34 -6.95
C ARG A 108 19.21 -0.83 -7.68
N ARG A 109 18.42 -1.76 -8.23
CA ARG A 109 18.94 -2.91 -9.00
C ARG A 109 19.65 -2.47 -10.28
N GLU A 110 19.14 -1.44 -10.96
CA GLU A 110 19.79 -0.87 -12.15
C GLU A 110 21.11 -0.20 -11.83
N LYS A 111 21.19 0.60 -10.76
CA LYS A 111 22.47 1.18 -10.29
C LYS A 111 23.47 0.10 -9.92
N ALA A 112 23.01 -0.97 -9.28
CA ALA A 112 23.84 -2.12 -8.95
C ALA A 112 24.43 -2.79 -10.19
N ARG A 113 23.59 -3.03 -11.21
CA ARG A 113 24.02 -3.61 -12.50
C ARG A 113 24.96 -2.69 -13.27
N ALA A 114 24.70 -1.38 -13.27
CA ALA A 114 25.56 -0.39 -13.94
C ALA A 114 26.96 -0.33 -13.32
N TRP A 115 27.02 -0.31 -11.98
CA TRP A 115 28.30 -0.33 -11.25
C TRP A 115 29.09 -1.64 -11.52
N ALA A 116 28.39 -2.78 -11.56
CA ALA A 116 29.00 -4.06 -11.91
C ALA A 116 29.58 -4.07 -13.33
N ALA A 117 28.87 -3.48 -14.29
CA ALA A 117 29.32 -3.38 -15.67
C ALA A 117 30.54 -2.47 -15.85
N GLU A 118 30.65 -1.40 -15.05
CA GLU A 118 31.82 -0.50 -15.05
C GLU A 118 33.07 -1.13 -14.43
N GLN A 119 32.91 -2.15 -13.57
CA GLN A 119 34.00 -2.83 -12.86
C GLN A 119 34.57 -4.05 -13.62
N GLU A 120 34.20 -4.24 -14.90
CA GLU A 120 34.73 -5.25 -15.84
C GLU A 120 34.68 -6.73 -15.42
N ASP A 121 33.97 -7.13 -14.35
CA ASP A 121 34.24 -8.46 -13.77
C ASP A 121 33.01 -9.29 -13.36
N GLU A 122 32.97 -10.55 -13.82
CA GLU A 122 32.12 -11.64 -13.29
C GLU A 122 32.25 -11.75 -11.76
N SER A 123 33.39 -11.28 -11.22
CA SER A 123 33.68 -11.11 -9.80
C SER A 123 32.59 -10.38 -9.01
N PHE A 124 31.86 -9.40 -9.55
CA PHE A 124 30.78 -8.77 -8.77
C PHE A 124 29.57 -9.69 -8.58
N LEU A 125 29.13 -10.38 -9.64
CA LEU A 125 28.01 -11.31 -9.55
C LEU A 125 28.40 -12.56 -8.73
N GLU A 126 29.65 -13.01 -8.86
CA GLU A 126 30.24 -14.05 -8.01
C GLU A 126 30.33 -13.59 -6.55
N LYS A 127 30.84 -12.38 -6.24
CA LYS A 127 30.89 -11.83 -4.87
C LYS A 127 29.51 -11.63 -4.27
N VAL A 128 28.53 -11.21 -5.07
CA VAL A 128 27.12 -11.17 -4.65
C VAL A 128 26.61 -12.58 -4.34
N GLY A 129 26.98 -13.58 -5.15
CA GLY A 129 26.70 -15.00 -4.90
C GLY A 129 27.39 -15.57 -3.64
N ASP A 130 28.65 -15.23 -3.41
CA ASP A 130 29.46 -15.67 -2.27
C ASP A 130 29.00 -15.01 -0.96
N PHE A 131 28.57 -13.74 -1.01
CA PHE A 131 27.86 -13.09 0.08
C PHE A 131 26.61 -13.86 0.52
N PHE A 132 25.89 -14.50 -0.41
CA PHE A 132 24.75 -15.36 -0.06
C PHE A 132 25.14 -16.69 0.59
N LEU A 133 26.37 -17.17 0.39
CA LEU A 133 26.90 -18.41 0.96
C LEU A 133 27.73 -18.19 2.24
N GLY A 134 28.17 -16.95 2.48
CA GLY A 134 28.70 -16.46 3.74
C GLY A 134 30.22 -16.41 3.80
N GLU A 135 30.83 -15.36 3.25
CA GLU A 135 32.18 -14.90 3.61
C GLU A 135 32.36 -13.44 3.14
N ASP A 136 32.81 -12.58 4.06
CA ASP A 136 33.35 -11.22 3.86
C ASP A 136 32.41 -10.00 3.66
N GLU A 137 32.47 -9.09 4.65
CA GLU A 137 31.65 -7.87 4.82
C GLU A 137 32.40 -6.59 4.39
N ASP A 138 33.69 -6.67 4.05
CA ASP A 138 34.59 -5.49 3.90
C ASP A 138 34.66 -4.91 2.46
N ASP A 139 34.06 -5.55 1.46
CA ASP A 139 34.20 -5.19 0.02
C ASP A 139 32.84 -4.82 -0.62
N LEU A 140 31.95 -4.21 0.17
CA LEU A 140 30.57 -3.90 -0.23
C LEU A 140 30.51 -2.80 -1.31
N PRO A 141 29.71 -2.99 -2.38
CA PRO A 141 29.41 -1.94 -3.34
C PRO A 141 28.63 -0.79 -2.66
N PRO A 142 28.76 0.47 -3.12
CA PRO A 142 28.05 1.63 -2.55
C PRO A 142 26.57 1.69 -2.96
N ILE A 143 25.86 0.56 -2.91
CA ILE A 143 24.43 0.46 -3.24
C ILE A 143 23.62 0.58 -1.94
N PRO A 144 22.58 1.43 -1.88
CA PRO A 144 21.74 1.53 -0.69
C PRO A 144 21.05 0.20 -0.35
N PRO A 145 20.61 0.01 0.91
CA PRO A 145 19.92 -1.21 1.31
C PRO A 145 18.59 -1.37 0.57
N PRO A 146 18.06 -2.60 0.45
CA PRO A 146 16.85 -2.87 -0.32
C PRO A 146 15.60 -2.28 0.29
N VAL A 147 14.64 -2.03 -0.57
CA VAL A 147 13.35 -1.48 -0.17
C VAL A 147 12.48 -2.61 0.40
N THR A 148 12.12 -2.51 1.68
CA THR A 148 11.16 -3.44 2.29
C THR A 148 9.73 -2.93 2.05
N PRO A 149 8.88 -3.68 1.33
CA PRO A 149 7.51 -3.25 1.08
C PRO A 149 6.68 -3.31 2.38
N PRO A 150 5.80 -2.32 2.63
CA PRO A 150 4.90 -2.35 3.76
C PRO A 150 3.82 -3.42 3.60
N HIS A 151 3.45 -4.05 4.72
CA HIS A 151 2.28 -4.93 4.78
C HIS A 151 1.07 -4.16 5.30
N TYR A 152 0.09 -3.95 4.43
CA TYR A 152 -1.16 -3.32 4.83
C TYR A 152 -2.14 -4.36 5.36
N THR A 153 -2.57 -4.18 6.61
CA THR A 153 -3.68 -4.93 7.20
C THR A 153 -4.85 -3.99 7.43
N VAL A 154 -6.05 -4.43 7.07
CA VAL A 154 -7.29 -3.69 7.32
C VAL A 154 -8.10 -4.47 8.35
N ALA A 155 -8.45 -3.83 9.46
CA ALA A 155 -9.36 -4.42 10.43
C ALA A 155 -10.74 -4.63 9.80
N ALA A 156 -11.38 -5.76 10.10
CA ALA A 156 -12.72 -6.04 9.61
C ALA A 156 -13.69 -4.92 10.02
N PRO A 157 -14.56 -4.42 9.12
CA PRO A 157 -15.49 -3.37 9.48
C PRO A 157 -16.50 -3.88 10.52
N THR A 158 -16.64 -3.14 11.63
CA THR A 158 -17.71 -3.36 12.59
C THR A 158 -19.02 -2.84 11.98
N ALA A 159 -19.90 -3.74 11.54
CA ALA A 159 -21.23 -3.35 11.09
C ALA A 159 -22.09 -2.93 12.29
N PRO A 160 -22.76 -1.77 12.27
CA PRO A 160 -23.73 -1.43 13.31
C PRO A 160 -24.91 -2.39 13.26
N SER A 161 -25.54 -2.63 14.41
CA SER A 161 -26.78 -3.40 14.53
C SER A 161 -27.84 -2.83 13.59
N ARG A 162 -28.41 -3.67 12.72
CA ARG A 162 -29.55 -3.32 11.88
C ARG A 162 -30.83 -3.59 12.66
N GLU A 163 -31.38 -2.56 13.30
CA GLU A 163 -32.74 -2.59 13.90
C GLU A 163 -33.77 -1.88 13.02
#